data_AF-A0A7W6PT26-F1
#
_entry.id   AF-A0A7W6PT26-F1
#
_cell.length_a   1.000
_cell.length_b   1.000
_cell.length_c   1.000
_cell.angle_alpha   90.00
_cell.angle_beta   90.00
_cell.angle_gamma   90.00
#
_symmetry.space_group_name_H-M   'P 1'
#
loop_
_entity.id
_entity.type
_entity.pdbx_description
1 polymer ?
#
loop_
_entity_poly.entity_id
_entity_poly.type
_entity_poly.pdbx_seq_one_letter_code
_entity_poly.pdbx_strand_id
1 'polypeptide(L)'
;MAIPAKMKAIFETAEKPLAVSPVVVQGDWAIAGWTQEGRGGRALLKKKSDGWSIHLCSGDGLKQADALKTMGLSSADATALASKLAEAEANVDAKTLALFASFEGTVMVEGADNPGGHDAHGAHKDHGK
;
A
#
# COMPACT_ATOMS: atom_id res chain seq x y z
N MET A 1 -10.34 -11.67 -11.11
CA MET A 1 -10.19 -10.19 -11.20
C MET A 1 -10.53 -9.54 -9.86
N ALA A 2 -9.79 -9.84 -8.78
CA ALA A 2 -10.21 -9.48 -7.42
C ALA A 2 -9.48 -8.28 -6.80
N ILE A 3 -8.22 -8.01 -7.18
CA ILE A 3 -7.40 -6.98 -6.54
C ILE A 3 -7.92 -5.54 -6.78
N PRO A 4 -8.20 -5.11 -8.03
CA PRO A 4 -8.70 -3.76 -8.28
C PRO A 4 -10.08 -3.52 -7.63
N ALA A 5 -10.96 -4.52 -7.69
CA ALA A 5 -12.29 -4.46 -7.11
C ALA A 5 -12.24 -4.34 -5.58
N LYS A 6 -11.37 -5.10 -4.91
CA LYS A 6 -11.13 -4.98 -3.46
C LYS A 6 -10.63 -3.59 -3.08
N MET A 7 -9.64 -3.07 -3.81
CA MET A 7 -9.11 -1.73 -3.54
C MET A 7 -10.14 -0.64 -3.76
N LYS A 8 -10.92 -0.73 -4.84
CA LYS A 8 -12.02 0.20 -5.09
C LYS A 8 -13.06 0.14 -3.97
N ALA A 9 -13.47 -1.05 -3.55
CA ALA A 9 -14.43 -1.19 -2.45
C ALA A 9 -13.95 -0.58 -1.12
N ILE A 10 -12.64 -0.46 -0.90
CA ILE A 10 -12.05 0.06 0.35
C ILE A 10 -11.71 1.56 0.26
N PHE A 11 -11.21 2.03 -0.90
CA PHE A 11 -10.67 3.40 -1.05
C PHE A 11 -11.43 4.28 -2.07
N GLU A 12 -12.22 3.69 -2.98
CA GLU A 12 -13.01 4.47 -3.95
C GLU A 12 -14.20 5.10 -3.25
N THR A 13 -14.40 6.40 -3.49
CA THR A 13 -15.60 7.12 -3.07
C THR A 13 -16.37 7.57 -4.30
N ALA A 14 -17.68 7.82 -4.14
CA ALA A 14 -18.55 8.21 -5.26
C ALA A 14 -18.07 9.47 -5.99
N GLU A 15 -17.36 10.35 -5.29
CA GLU A 15 -16.84 11.60 -5.83
C GLU A 15 -15.44 11.45 -6.46
N LYS A 16 -14.69 10.39 -6.11
CA LYS A 16 -13.27 10.24 -6.49
C LYS A 16 -12.97 8.81 -6.98
N PRO A 17 -13.06 8.57 -8.30
CA PRO A 17 -12.77 7.25 -8.87
C PRO A 17 -11.31 6.87 -8.62
N LEU A 18 -11.11 5.62 -8.18
CA LEU A 18 -9.79 5.06 -7.92
C LEU A 18 -9.29 4.35 -9.17
N ALA A 19 -8.15 4.79 -9.70
CA ALA A 19 -7.44 4.07 -10.75
C ALA A 19 -6.45 3.10 -10.11
N VAL A 20 -6.55 1.81 -10.44
CA VAL A 20 -5.66 0.76 -9.91
C VAL A 20 -4.87 0.19 -11.08
N SER A 21 -3.65 0.67 -11.24
CA SER A 21 -2.67 0.19 -12.22
C SER A 21 -1.30 0.78 -11.86
N PRO A 22 -0.19 0.01 -11.96
CA PRO A 22 -0.11 -1.38 -12.40
C PRO A 22 -0.38 -2.38 -11.27
N VAL A 23 -0.78 -3.62 -11.61
CA VAL A 23 -0.92 -4.73 -10.65
C VAL A 23 0.06 -5.84 -11.02
N VAL A 24 0.99 -6.14 -10.13
CA VAL A 24 1.97 -7.22 -10.27
C VAL A 24 1.71 -8.29 -9.23
N VAL A 25 1.80 -9.55 -9.63
CA VAL A 25 1.55 -10.70 -8.75
C VAL A 25 2.74 -11.66 -8.81
N GLN A 26 3.19 -12.09 -7.65
CA GLN A 26 4.26 -13.05 -7.46
C GLN A 26 3.90 -14.01 -6.32
N GLY A 27 3.60 -15.26 -6.67
CA GLY A 27 3.19 -16.29 -5.72
C GLY A 27 1.95 -15.86 -4.93
N ASP A 28 2.11 -15.77 -3.60
CA ASP A 28 1.07 -15.34 -2.66
C ASP A 28 1.11 -13.84 -2.34
N TRP A 29 1.89 -13.06 -3.07
CA TRP A 29 2.03 -11.62 -2.89
C TRP A 29 1.68 -10.86 -4.16
N ALA A 30 1.13 -9.66 -3.99
CA ALA A 30 0.84 -8.77 -5.10
C ALA A 30 1.07 -7.32 -4.71
N ILE A 31 1.55 -6.51 -5.65
CA ILE A 31 1.64 -5.06 -5.49
C ILE A 31 0.71 -4.41 -6.50
N ALA A 32 -0.13 -3.51 -6.03
CA ALA A 32 -1.03 -2.74 -6.86
C ALA A 32 -0.77 -1.25 -6.66
N GLY A 33 -0.32 -0.58 -7.72
CA GLY A 33 -0.27 0.86 -7.81
C GLY A 33 -1.69 1.42 -7.92
N TRP A 34 -1.98 2.48 -7.17
CA TRP A 34 -3.26 3.15 -7.22
C TRP A 34 -3.08 4.65 -7.25
N THR A 35 -3.93 5.34 -8.02
CA THR A 35 -4.03 6.81 -8.04
C THR A 35 -5.47 7.27 -7.87
N GLN A 36 -5.63 8.39 -7.18
CA GLN A 36 -6.91 9.08 -6.98
C GLN A 36 -6.64 10.58 -6.88
N GLU A 37 -7.23 11.37 -7.78
CA GLU A 37 -7.23 12.84 -7.73
C GLU A 37 -5.83 13.48 -7.49
N GLY A 38 -4.79 12.98 -8.17
CA GLY A 38 -3.43 13.51 -8.01
C GLY A 38 -2.72 13.05 -6.72
N ARG A 39 -3.25 12.02 -6.05
CA ARG A 39 -2.54 11.23 -5.05
C ARG A 39 -2.34 9.82 -5.59
N GLY A 40 -1.32 9.12 -5.11
CA GLY A 40 -1.16 7.71 -5.42
C GLY A 40 -0.20 7.03 -4.49
N GLY A 41 -0.17 5.71 -4.53
CA GLY A 41 0.76 4.91 -3.73
C GLY A 41 0.81 3.47 -4.24
N ARG A 42 1.63 2.65 -3.59
CA ARG A 42 1.67 1.20 -3.84
C ARG A 42 1.03 0.47 -2.66
N ALA A 43 0.04 -0.36 -2.94
CA ALA A 43 -0.55 -1.25 -1.96
C ALA A 43 0.08 -2.64 -2.11
N LEU A 44 0.63 -3.18 -1.03
CA LEU A 44 1.03 -4.57 -0.94
C LEU A 44 -0.17 -5.39 -0.47
N LEU A 45 -0.49 -6.43 -1.21
CA LEU A 45 -1.52 -7.39 -0.90
C LEU A 45 -0.91 -8.77 -0.70
N LYS A 46 -1.49 -9.52 0.24
CA LYS A 46 -1.17 -10.91 0.49
C LYS A 46 -2.38 -11.78 0.16
N LYS A 47 -2.14 -12.87 -0.54
CA LYS A 47 -3.12 -13.91 -0.80
C LYS A 47 -3.34 -14.70 0.48
N LYS A 48 -4.56 -14.69 0.97
CA LYS A 48 -5.07 -15.49 2.09
C LYS A 48 -6.10 -16.49 1.56
N SER A 49 -6.50 -17.45 2.40
CA SER A 49 -7.50 -18.47 2.05
C SER A 49 -8.85 -17.88 1.61
N ASP A 50 -9.21 -16.71 2.14
CA ASP A 50 -10.45 -15.97 1.82
C ASP A 50 -10.30 -15.00 0.62
N GLY A 51 -9.08 -14.86 0.08
CA GLY A 51 -8.78 -13.99 -1.06
C GLY A 51 -7.63 -13.02 -0.80
N TRP A 52 -7.58 -11.94 -1.58
CA TRP A 52 -6.54 -10.92 -1.45
C TRP A 52 -6.86 -9.95 -0.31
N SER A 53 -5.93 -9.82 0.63
CA SER A 53 -6.00 -8.85 1.74
C SER A 53 -4.92 -7.80 1.59
N ILE A 54 -5.27 -6.54 1.85
CA ILE A 54 -4.31 -5.42 1.79
C ILE A 54 -3.48 -5.46 3.06
N HIS A 55 -2.18 -5.70 2.89
CA HIS A 55 -1.25 -5.76 4.00
C HIS A 55 -0.86 -4.35 4.44
N LEU A 56 -0.44 -3.50 3.49
CA LEU A 56 -0.08 -2.10 3.75
C LEU A 56 -0.04 -1.27 2.46
N CYS A 57 -0.11 0.05 2.62
CA CYS A 57 0.14 1.02 1.56
C CYS A 57 1.41 1.80 1.87
N SER A 58 2.37 1.79 0.94
CA SER A 58 3.65 2.51 1.03
C SER A 58 4.07 3.12 -0.31
N GLY A 59 5.01 4.07 -0.25
CA GLY A 59 5.71 4.61 -1.41
C GLY A 59 6.86 3.70 -1.89
N ASP A 60 8.05 4.27 -2.07
CA ASP A 60 9.21 3.59 -2.69
C ASP A 60 9.78 2.42 -1.89
N GLY A 61 9.40 2.25 -0.62
CA GLY A 61 9.80 1.09 0.17
C GLY A 61 9.46 -0.24 -0.50
N LEU A 62 8.29 -0.34 -1.16
CA LEU A 62 7.84 -1.58 -1.81
C LEU A 62 8.63 -1.97 -3.07
N LYS A 63 9.47 -1.08 -3.58
CA LYS A 63 10.39 -1.37 -4.70
C LYS A 63 11.64 -2.10 -4.25
N GLN A 64 11.96 -2.05 -2.96
CA GLN A 64 13.16 -2.65 -2.41
C GLN A 64 12.88 -4.08 -1.98
N ALA A 65 13.60 -5.04 -2.54
CA ALA A 65 13.53 -6.43 -2.12
C ALA A 65 13.82 -6.58 -0.62
N ASP A 66 14.68 -5.74 -0.04
CA ASP A 66 14.95 -5.70 1.40
C ASP A 66 13.71 -5.38 2.24
N ALA A 67 12.93 -4.36 1.86
CA ALA A 67 11.69 -4.04 2.55
C ALA A 67 10.66 -5.18 2.43
N LEU A 68 10.56 -5.80 1.25
CA LEU A 68 9.69 -6.95 1.03
C LEU A 68 10.11 -8.15 1.91
N LYS A 69 11.41 -8.42 2.04
CA LYS A 69 11.93 -9.45 2.95
C LYS A 69 11.55 -9.16 4.41
N THR A 70 11.65 -7.90 4.85
CA THR A 70 11.20 -7.47 6.19
C THR A 70 9.70 -7.69 6.41
N MET A 71 8.89 -7.64 5.34
CA MET A 71 7.45 -7.94 5.39
C MET A 71 7.14 -9.45 5.41
N GLY A 72 8.16 -10.30 5.34
CA GLY A 72 8.03 -11.76 5.38
C GLY A 72 8.00 -12.44 4.01
N LEU A 73 8.40 -11.74 2.93
CA LEU A 73 8.63 -12.39 1.64
C LEU A 73 9.96 -13.17 1.65
N SER A 74 9.97 -14.31 0.96
CA SER A 74 11.23 -15.02 0.68
C SER A 74 12.11 -14.20 -0.27
N SER A 75 13.43 -14.32 -0.17
CA SER A 75 14.36 -13.53 -1.00
C SER A 75 14.10 -13.68 -2.52
N ALA A 76 13.72 -14.88 -2.96
CA ALA A 76 13.36 -15.15 -4.35
C ALA A 76 12.08 -14.39 -4.79
N ASP A 77 11.01 -14.45 -3.99
CA ASP A 77 9.76 -13.75 -4.28
C ASP A 77 9.92 -12.23 -4.16
N ALA A 78 10.67 -11.75 -3.16
CA ALA A 78 10.96 -10.33 -3.00
C ALA A 78 11.69 -9.77 -4.22
N THR A 79 12.71 -10.48 -4.71
CA THR A 79 13.45 -10.06 -5.91
C THR A 79 12.58 -10.13 -7.16
N ALA A 80 11.83 -11.22 -7.36
CA ALA A 80 10.96 -11.37 -8.52
C ALA A 80 9.82 -10.32 -8.53
N LEU A 81 9.23 -10.04 -7.38
CA LEU A 81 8.16 -9.05 -7.23
C LEU A 81 8.68 -7.63 -7.46
N ALA A 82 9.87 -7.29 -6.94
CA ALA A 82 10.52 -6.00 -7.17
C ALA A 82 10.86 -5.79 -8.65
N SER A 83 11.43 -6.81 -9.32
CA SER A 83 11.72 -6.75 -10.76
C SER A 83 10.46 -6.56 -11.59
N LYS A 84 9.41 -7.36 -11.33
CA LYS A 84 8.12 -7.21 -12.01
C LYS A 84 7.51 -5.83 -11.79
N LEU A 85 7.61 -5.30 -10.57
CA LEU A 85 7.13 -3.96 -10.25
C LEU A 85 7.90 -2.91 -11.08
N ALA A 86 9.22 -3.01 -11.17
CA ALA A 86 10.03 -2.09 -11.98
C ALA A 86 9.66 -2.12 -13.46
N GLU A 87 9.43 -3.32 -14.03
CA GLU A 87 8.97 -3.49 -15.41
C GLU A 87 7.57 -2.90 -15.63
N ALA A 88 6.67 -3.10 -14.67
CA ALA A 88 5.32 -2.54 -14.75
C ALA A 88 5.33 -1.02 -14.59
N GLU A 89 6.14 -0.49 -13.69
CA GLU A 89 6.36 0.96 -13.52
C GLU A 89 7.01 1.60 -14.74
N ALA A 90 7.84 0.88 -15.51
CA ALA A 90 8.37 1.38 -16.77
C ALA A 90 7.28 1.66 -17.83
N ASN A 91 6.12 1.03 -17.69
CA ASN A 91 4.95 1.28 -18.54
C ASN A 91 4.00 2.35 -17.97
N VAL A 92 4.35 2.95 -16.83
CA VAL A 92 3.55 3.98 -16.15
C VAL A 92 4.13 5.36 -16.45
N ASP A 93 3.27 6.34 -16.70
CA ASP A 93 3.71 7.73 -16.90
C ASP A 93 4.54 8.24 -15.72
N ALA A 94 5.62 8.98 -16.02
CA ALA A 94 6.49 9.56 -15.01
C ALA A 94 5.74 10.45 -14.00
N LYS A 95 4.65 11.11 -14.44
CA LYS A 95 3.77 11.89 -13.57
C LYS A 95 3.08 11.00 -12.53
N THR A 96 2.61 9.83 -12.93
CA THR A 96 1.98 8.84 -12.05
C THR A 96 2.99 8.19 -11.11
N LEU A 97 4.20 7.89 -11.59
CA LEU A 97 5.30 7.42 -10.73
C LEU A 97 5.67 8.44 -9.67
N ALA A 98 5.72 9.73 -10.02
CA ALA A 98 5.96 10.81 -9.06
C ALA A 98 4.87 10.83 -7.98
N LEU A 99 3.58 10.64 -8.35
CA LEU A 99 2.50 10.55 -7.37
C LEU A 99 2.68 9.36 -6.42
N PHE A 100 3.08 8.20 -6.93
CA PHE A 100 3.36 7.03 -6.10
C PHE A 100 4.53 7.26 -5.12
N ALA A 101 5.53 8.02 -5.55
CA ALA A 101 6.70 8.38 -4.75
C ALA A 101 6.41 9.51 -3.75
N SER A 102 5.51 10.43 -4.09
CA SER A 102 5.04 11.51 -3.20
C SER A 102 4.25 11.00 -1.99
N PHE A 103 3.94 9.70 -1.93
CA PHE A 103 3.37 9.08 -0.74
C PHE A 103 4.46 8.83 0.31
N GLU A 104 4.86 9.88 1.01
CA GLU A 104 5.74 9.86 2.19
C GLU A 104 5.02 9.37 3.47
N GLY A 105 4.03 8.49 3.33
CA GLY A 105 3.29 7.90 4.43
C GLY A 105 3.25 6.39 4.31
N THR A 106 3.43 5.66 5.41
CA THR A 106 3.06 4.24 5.48
C THR A 106 1.71 4.18 6.18
N VAL A 107 0.66 3.84 5.44
CA VAL A 107 -0.67 3.59 6.03
C VAL A 107 -0.83 2.07 6.14
N MET A 108 -0.78 1.55 7.36
CA MET A 108 -1.14 0.17 7.64
C MET A 108 -2.66 0.04 7.61
N VAL A 109 -3.17 -0.73 6.64
CA VAL A 109 -4.61 -0.93 6.42
C VAL A 109 -5.09 -2.19 7.15
N GLU A 110 -4.18 -3.12 7.47
CA GLU A 110 -4.50 -4.25 8.34
C GLU A 110 -4.47 -3.81 9.81
N GLY A 111 -5.61 -3.25 10.20
CA GLY A 111 -6.00 -2.81 11.55
C GLY A 111 -7.49 -2.47 11.59
N ALA A 112 -8.32 -3.23 10.86
CA ALA A 112 -9.77 -3.20 10.98
C ALA A 112 -10.23 -4.26 11.99
N ASP A 113 -9.67 -4.19 13.19
CA ASP A 113 -10.37 -4.57 14.41
C ASP A 113 -10.49 -3.25 15.20
N ASN A 114 -11.67 -2.63 15.21
CA ASN A 114 -11.96 -1.43 15.99
C ASN A 114 -13.28 -1.69 16.71
N PRO A 115 -13.41 -1.32 18.00
CA PRO A 115 -13.62 0.09 18.31
C PRO A 115 -13.05 0.56 19.66
N GLY A 116 -12.30 1.66 19.68
CA GLY A 116 -12.02 2.33 20.96
C GLY A 116 -11.31 3.67 20.84
N GLY A 117 -12.02 4.74 21.21
CA GLY A 117 -11.41 5.90 21.85
C GLY A 117 -11.10 7.09 20.95
N HIS A 118 -12.05 8.02 20.92
CA HIS A 118 -11.78 9.46 20.87
C HIS A 118 -10.87 9.87 22.05
N ASP A 119 -10.44 11.14 22.05
CA ASP A 119 -9.71 11.88 23.10
C ASP A 119 -8.19 11.96 22.84
N ALA A 120 -7.71 12.91 22.03
CA ALA A 120 -7.65 14.37 22.27
C ALA A 120 -6.72 14.79 23.43
N HIS A 121 -5.57 15.36 23.03
CA HIS A 121 -4.89 16.54 23.59
C HIS A 121 -5.03 16.91 25.09
N GLY A 122 -3.88 16.96 25.77
CA GLY A 122 -3.62 17.80 26.94
C GLY A 122 -2.70 17.08 27.95
N ALA A 123 -1.70 17.68 28.59
CA ALA A 123 -1.11 19.00 28.55
C ALA A 123 0.26 18.90 29.24
N HIS A 124 1.13 19.84 28.89
CA HIS A 124 2.36 20.20 29.60
C HIS A 124 2.06 20.76 31.02
N LYS A 125 3.07 20.73 31.92
CA LYS A 125 3.19 21.34 33.29
C LYS A 125 2.80 20.42 34.48
N ASP A 126 3.44 20.38 35.66
CA ASP A 126 4.54 21.11 36.33
C ASP A 126 4.84 20.44 37.71
N HIS A 127 6.04 20.68 38.26
CA HIS A 127 6.57 20.55 39.65
C HIS A 127 5.93 19.66 40.75
N GLY A 128 6.83 18.98 41.50
CA GLY A 128 6.97 19.22 42.94
C GLY A 128 6.69 18.07 43.91
N LYS A 129 7.73 17.61 44.62
CA LYS A 129 7.66 17.23 46.04
C LYS A 129 9.03 17.33 46.70
#